data_AF-A0A699YS18-F1
#
_entry.id   AF-A0A699YS18-F1
#
_cell.length_a   1.000
_cell.length_b   1.000
_cell.length_c   1.000
_cell.angle_alpha   90.00
_cell.angle_beta   90.00
_cell.angle_gamma   90.00
#
_symmetry.space_group_name_H-M   'P 1'
#
loop_
_entity.id
_entity.type
_entity.pdbx_description
1 polymer ?
#
loop_
_entity_poly.entity_id
_entity_poly.type
_entity_poly.pdbx_seq_one_letter_code
_entity_poly.pdbx_strand_id
1 'polypeptide(L)'
;MVNKELPARPSSGNPANGKSDLFEVLSDAASQSKELLQARSEKLKLGQQLKDQLRTISKLQEQVARSCEKNPGLAMQVAQLQSELRCAKADAEAAREESRAQTNLVRAKDKEMALRAKQVEAASALVIANGKLENQMLGVTKLLDEAKAENKVLAHVNRTREADIVKMTRDMAATGAALATCRSQFAESEAKLRAALDHITKLDAELGILRDEVTRTGAVAARVAASEVKDFKGEGTVSLSHHVEQIKYMSGENGRLKDKVAALEKEIAVSAQLKERYRSAAERMSISAIPSNAIKTTPGDITVRRRSYSTGPNIAAVTRSLMNSVRQSSASQTPPPAKASKLPAPQQDASPKEQRDVSRPTLVATPAREDDTVDTATA
;
A
#
# COMPACT_ATOMS: atom_id res chain seq x y z
N MET A 1 6.69 -3.71 39.62
CA MET A 1 8.09 -4.18 39.42
C MET A 1 8.93 -3.52 40.51
N VAL A 2 9.43 -4.26 41.50
CA VAL A 2 10.17 -3.65 42.61
C VAL A 2 11.63 -3.55 42.23
N ASN A 3 12.08 -2.32 41.97
CA ASN A 3 13.48 -1.94 41.83
C ASN A 3 14.27 -2.48 43.03
N LYS A 4 15.08 -3.51 42.79
CA LYS A 4 16.20 -3.84 43.66
C LYS A 4 17.28 -2.81 43.39
N GLU A 5 17.37 -1.81 44.25
CA GLU A 5 18.58 -1.00 44.36
C GLU A 5 19.74 -1.93 44.72
N LEU A 6 20.68 -2.03 43.79
CA LEU A 6 21.98 -2.62 44.03
C LEU A 6 22.74 -1.72 45.02
N PRO A 7 23.32 -2.28 46.10
CA PRO A 7 24.24 -1.51 46.92
C PRO A 7 25.46 -1.11 46.09
N ALA A 8 25.80 0.17 46.15
CA ALA A 8 26.95 0.77 45.48
C ALA A 8 28.22 -0.04 45.76
N ARG A 9 28.99 -0.30 44.69
CA ARG A 9 30.37 -0.79 44.82
C ARG A 9 31.16 0.24 45.64
N PRO A 10 31.90 -0.18 46.68
CA PRO A 10 32.84 0.72 47.33
C PRO A 10 33.91 1.13 46.33
N SER A 11 34.01 2.45 46.16
CA SER A 11 35.10 3.14 45.51
C SER A 11 36.45 2.61 46.01
N SER A 12 37.36 2.34 45.09
CA SER A 12 38.72 1.89 45.37
C SER A 12 39.47 2.93 46.21
N GLY A 13 39.42 2.75 47.53
CA GLY A 13 40.16 3.53 48.51
C GLY A 13 41.65 3.18 48.48
N ASN A 14 42.45 4.23 48.44
CA ASN A 14 43.90 4.30 48.50
C ASN A 14 44.50 3.42 49.64
N PRO A 15 45.49 2.53 49.39
CA PRO A 15 46.01 1.59 50.39
C PRO A 15 46.86 2.22 51.51
N ALA A 16 46.93 3.55 51.59
CA ALA A 16 47.68 4.27 52.64
C ALA A 16 46.90 4.52 53.95
N ASN A 17 45.57 4.32 53.97
CA ASN A 17 44.71 4.53 55.16
C ASN A 17 44.39 3.26 55.96
N GLY A 18 44.84 2.07 55.52
CA GLY A 18 44.48 0.80 56.19
C GLY A 18 44.99 0.65 57.63
N LYS A 19 45.99 1.46 58.06
CA LYS A 19 46.49 1.43 59.44
C LYS A 19 45.68 2.32 60.39
N SER A 20 45.09 3.42 59.91
CA SER A 20 44.20 4.26 60.73
C SER A 20 42.87 3.55 60.95
N ASP A 21 42.30 2.94 59.92
CA ASP A 21 41.00 2.25 59.98
C ASP A 21 41.08 1.01 60.88
N LEU A 22 42.20 0.28 60.88
CA LEU A 22 42.40 -0.86 61.77
C LEU A 22 42.53 -0.44 63.24
N PHE A 23 43.18 0.70 63.50
CA PHE A 23 43.35 1.23 64.86
C PHE A 23 42.03 1.77 65.41
N GLU A 24 41.21 2.37 64.54
CA GLU A 24 39.86 2.84 64.86
C GLU A 24 38.91 1.67 65.13
N VAL A 25 38.92 0.62 64.30
CA VAL A 25 38.16 -0.62 64.55
C VAL A 25 38.61 -1.34 65.83
N LEU A 26 39.91 -1.36 66.15
CA LEU A 26 40.42 -1.92 67.41
C LEU A 26 40.03 -1.07 68.62
N SER A 27 40.02 0.27 68.48
CA SER A 27 39.56 1.20 69.51
C SER A 27 38.05 1.06 69.77
N ASP A 28 37.26 0.90 68.72
CA ASP A 28 35.82 0.65 68.81
C ASP A 28 35.52 -0.71 69.43
N ALA A 29 36.24 -1.76 69.03
CA ALA A 29 36.13 -3.08 69.64
C ALA A 29 36.54 -3.08 71.12
N ALA A 30 37.59 -2.35 71.49
CA ALA A 30 38.00 -2.17 72.88
C ALA A 30 36.94 -1.40 73.70
N SER A 31 36.32 -0.39 73.10
CA SER A 31 35.23 0.38 73.71
C SER A 31 33.98 -0.48 73.91
N GLN A 32 33.56 -1.25 72.91
CA GLN A 32 32.47 -2.23 73.01
C GLN A 32 32.74 -3.30 74.06
N SER A 33 33.99 -3.78 74.17
CA SER A 33 34.39 -4.73 75.21
C SER A 33 34.28 -4.13 76.62
N LYS A 34 34.64 -2.85 76.78
CA LYS A 34 34.50 -2.13 78.05
C LYS A 34 33.02 -1.91 78.41
N GLU A 35 32.19 -1.55 77.44
CA GLU A 35 30.73 -1.42 77.63
C GLU A 35 30.08 -2.76 78.00
N LEU A 36 30.48 -3.87 77.36
CA LEU A 36 29.99 -5.20 77.71
C LEU A 36 30.39 -5.63 79.13
N LEU A 37 31.60 -5.31 79.57
CA LEU A 37 32.05 -5.58 80.94
C LEU A 37 31.27 -4.73 81.95
N GLN A 38 31.02 -3.46 81.62
CA GLN A 38 30.20 -2.58 82.44
C GLN A 38 28.77 -3.11 82.55
N ALA A 39 28.13 -3.48 81.43
CA ALA A 39 26.79 -4.07 81.39
C ALA A 39 26.70 -5.37 82.20
N ARG A 40 27.76 -6.21 82.18
CA ARG A 40 27.84 -7.42 83.03
C ARG A 40 27.91 -7.07 84.51
N SER A 41 28.68 -6.05 84.89
CA SER A 41 28.79 -5.61 86.29
C SER A 41 27.47 -5.02 86.80
N GLU A 42 26.76 -4.26 85.97
CA GLU A 42 25.45 -3.69 86.27
C GLU A 42 24.39 -4.78 86.40
N LYS A 43 24.38 -5.76 85.49
CA LYS A 43 23.51 -6.95 85.59
C LYS A 43 23.71 -7.70 86.91
N LEU A 44 24.96 -7.82 87.38
CA LEU A 44 25.27 -8.50 88.64
C LEU A 44 24.81 -7.69 89.86
N LYS A 45 24.99 -6.37 89.84
CA LYS A 45 24.45 -5.45 90.87
C LYS A 45 22.92 -5.50 90.93
N LEU A 46 22.25 -5.42 89.78
CA LEU A 46 20.78 -5.54 89.69
C LEU A 46 20.30 -6.92 90.17
N GLY A 47 21.02 -7.98 89.81
CA GLY A 47 20.71 -9.34 90.29
C GLY A 47 20.84 -9.47 91.81
N GLN A 48 21.83 -8.80 92.42
CA GLN A 48 21.99 -8.76 93.87
C GLN A 48 20.87 -7.95 94.54
N GLN A 49 20.56 -6.76 94.00
CA GLN A 49 19.45 -5.94 94.47
C GLN A 49 18.11 -6.69 94.43
N LEU A 50 17.84 -7.44 93.36
CA LEU A 50 16.64 -8.26 93.23
C LEU A 50 16.57 -9.35 94.32
N LYS A 51 17.70 -10.01 94.62
CA LYS A 51 17.76 -11.01 95.71
C LYS A 51 17.49 -10.38 97.06
N ASP A 52 18.04 -9.21 97.33
CA ASP A 52 17.82 -8.52 98.60
C ASP A 52 16.36 -8.02 98.71
N GLN A 53 15.76 -7.55 97.62
CA GLN A 53 14.32 -7.24 97.55
C GLN A 53 13.45 -8.48 97.79
N LEU A 54 13.80 -9.64 97.24
CA LEU A 54 13.06 -10.89 97.51
C LEU A 54 13.13 -11.26 98.99
N ARG A 55 14.31 -11.12 99.62
CA ARG A 55 14.47 -11.37 101.06
C ARG A 55 13.63 -10.42 101.92
N THR A 56 13.58 -9.13 101.57
CA THR A 56 12.75 -8.16 102.30
C THR A 56 11.26 -8.46 102.12
N ILE A 57 10.82 -8.82 100.91
CA ILE A 57 9.45 -9.26 100.63
C ILE A 57 9.09 -10.48 101.49
N SER A 58 9.94 -11.50 101.55
CA SER A 58 9.68 -12.69 102.38
C SER A 58 9.56 -12.35 103.87
N LYS A 59 10.44 -11.47 104.39
CA LYS A 59 10.34 -11.00 105.78
C LYS A 59 9.02 -10.24 106.06
N LEU A 60 8.60 -9.37 105.13
CA LEU A 60 7.35 -8.64 105.24
C LEU A 60 6.13 -9.58 105.17
N GLN A 61 6.16 -10.60 104.30
CA GLN A 61 5.11 -11.62 104.22
C GLN A 61 4.94 -12.37 105.55
N GLU A 62 6.05 -12.73 106.19
CA GLU A 62 6.04 -13.41 107.49
C GLU A 62 5.47 -12.50 108.60
N GLN A 63 5.81 -11.20 108.57
CA GLN A 63 5.27 -10.20 109.50
C GLN A 63 3.76 -9.98 109.32
N VAL A 64 3.28 -9.96 108.08
CA VAL A 64 1.85 -9.86 107.74
C VAL A 64 1.11 -11.12 108.21
N ALA A 65 1.66 -12.31 107.99
CA ALA A 65 1.07 -13.57 108.43
C ALA A 65 0.87 -13.60 109.96
N ARG A 66 1.91 -13.27 110.74
CA ARG A 66 1.83 -13.17 112.22
C ARG A 66 0.83 -12.12 112.71
N SER A 67 0.60 -11.06 111.93
CA SER A 67 -0.38 -10.01 112.25
C SER A 67 -1.82 -10.43 111.91
N CYS A 68 -2.01 -11.23 110.87
CA CYS A 68 -3.29 -11.80 110.49
C CYS A 68 -3.78 -12.87 111.49
N GLU A 69 -2.88 -13.67 112.07
CA GLU A 69 -3.20 -14.65 113.12
C GLU A 69 -3.77 -14.00 114.39
N LYS A 70 -3.35 -12.77 114.70
CA LYS A 70 -3.78 -12.01 115.89
C LYS A 70 -5.04 -11.17 115.65
N ASN A 71 -5.43 -10.95 114.40
CA ASN A 71 -6.57 -10.10 114.04
C ASN A 71 -7.31 -10.65 112.81
N PRO A 72 -8.44 -11.35 112.99
CA PRO A 72 -9.16 -12.00 111.88
C PRO A 72 -9.74 -11.02 110.85
N GLY A 73 -9.99 -9.76 111.21
CA GLY A 73 -10.44 -8.72 110.25
C GLY A 73 -9.34 -8.36 109.23
N LEU A 74 -8.08 -8.32 109.67
CA LEU A 74 -6.94 -8.12 108.76
C LEU A 74 -6.75 -9.30 107.81
N ALA A 75 -6.98 -10.54 108.28
CA ALA A 75 -6.88 -11.73 107.45
C ALA A 75 -7.90 -11.72 106.29
N MET A 76 -9.14 -11.30 106.54
CA MET A 76 -10.15 -11.14 105.50
C MET A 76 -9.76 -10.08 104.45
N GLN A 77 -9.26 -8.93 104.89
CA GLN A 77 -8.84 -7.85 103.98
C GLN A 77 -7.65 -8.29 103.12
N VAL A 78 -6.69 -9.01 103.70
CA VAL A 78 -5.55 -9.58 102.95
C VAL A 78 -6.04 -10.61 101.93
N ALA A 79 -6.98 -11.49 102.27
CA ALA A 79 -7.55 -12.45 101.33
C ALA A 79 -8.30 -11.75 100.16
N GLN A 80 -9.05 -10.69 100.46
CA GLN A 80 -9.72 -9.88 99.45
C GLN A 80 -8.71 -9.22 98.50
N LEU A 81 -7.70 -8.52 99.02
CA LEU A 81 -6.64 -7.89 98.21
C LEU A 81 -5.86 -8.92 97.38
N GLN A 82 -5.64 -10.13 97.91
CA GLN A 82 -5.03 -11.22 97.15
C GLN A 82 -5.93 -11.76 96.02
N SER A 83 -7.25 -11.71 96.19
CA SER A 83 -8.19 -12.07 95.13
C SER A 83 -8.25 -10.99 94.04
N GLU A 84 -8.32 -9.71 94.43
CA GLU A 84 -8.27 -8.56 93.53
C GLU A 84 -6.95 -8.55 92.73
N LEU A 85 -5.81 -8.84 93.38
CA LEU A 85 -4.52 -8.97 92.70
C LEU A 85 -4.49 -10.13 91.69
N ARG A 86 -5.16 -11.25 92.00
CA ARG A 86 -5.29 -12.38 91.06
C ARG A 86 -6.15 -12.00 89.85
N CYS A 87 -7.29 -11.35 90.07
CA CYS A 87 -8.14 -10.83 89.00
C CYS A 87 -7.38 -9.81 88.13
N ALA A 88 -6.74 -8.82 88.73
CA ALA A 88 -5.97 -7.81 88.00
C ALA A 88 -4.81 -8.42 87.17
N LYS A 89 -4.17 -9.49 87.65
CA LYS A 89 -3.17 -10.23 86.88
C LYS A 89 -3.78 -10.97 85.68
N ALA A 90 -4.94 -11.60 85.87
CA ALA A 90 -5.66 -12.27 84.79
C ALA A 90 -6.11 -11.25 83.73
N ASP A 91 -6.66 -10.10 84.14
CA ASP A 91 -7.06 -9.03 83.23
C ASP A 91 -5.87 -8.45 82.46
N ALA A 92 -4.72 -8.28 83.14
CA ALA A 92 -3.49 -7.83 82.49
C ALA A 92 -2.94 -8.86 81.49
N GLU A 93 -3.14 -10.15 81.72
CA GLU A 93 -2.77 -11.22 80.79
C GLU A 93 -3.71 -11.25 79.58
N ALA A 94 -5.03 -11.18 79.80
CA ALA A 94 -6.02 -11.08 78.74
C ALA A 94 -5.79 -9.86 77.84
N ALA A 95 -5.50 -8.69 78.43
CA ALA A 95 -5.17 -7.48 77.68
C ALA A 95 -3.88 -7.62 76.86
N ARG A 96 -2.88 -8.36 77.35
CA ARG A 96 -1.65 -8.66 76.58
C ARG A 96 -1.91 -9.59 75.42
N GLU A 97 -2.75 -10.61 75.60
CA GLU A 97 -3.16 -11.51 74.54
C GLU A 97 -3.95 -10.78 73.45
N GLU A 98 -4.87 -9.91 73.86
CA GLU A 98 -5.62 -9.07 72.94
C GLU A 98 -4.70 -8.11 72.17
N SER A 99 -3.75 -7.46 72.84
CA SER A 99 -2.75 -6.61 72.17
C SER A 99 -1.92 -7.39 71.14
N ARG A 100 -1.55 -8.65 71.43
CA ARG A 100 -0.86 -9.53 70.46
C ARG A 100 -1.77 -9.89 69.29
N ALA A 101 -3.04 -10.22 69.54
CA ALA A 101 -4.02 -10.53 68.50
C ALA A 101 -4.25 -9.34 67.57
N GLN A 102 -4.40 -8.13 68.12
CA GLN A 102 -4.51 -6.88 67.38
C GLN A 102 -3.26 -6.63 66.54
N THR A 103 -2.05 -6.82 67.08
CA THR A 103 -0.79 -6.67 66.33
C THR A 103 -0.71 -7.64 65.14
N ASN A 104 -1.15 -8.89 65.33
CA ASN A 104 -1.18 -9.87 64.25
C ASN A 104 -2.21 -9.51 63.16
N LEU A 105 -3.37 -9.00 63.56
CA LEU A 105 -4.40 -8.52 62.64
C LEU A 105 -3.90 -7.33 61.80
N VAL A 106 -3.25 -6.34 62.42
CA VAL A 106 -2.64 -5.21 61.72
C VAL A 106 -1.61 -5.70 60.70
N ARG A 107 -0.70 -6.60 61.09
CA ARG A 107 0.26 -7.20 60.14
C ARG A 107 -0.40 -7.96 58.99
N ALA A 108 -1.51 -8.65 59.24
CA ALA A 108 -2.26 -9.34 58.20
C ALA A 108 -2.88 -8.33 57.22
N LYS A 109 -3.45 -7.24 57.74
CA LYS A 109 -4.01 -6.14 56.94
C LYS A 109 -2.95 -5.41 56.13
N ASP A 110 -1.78 -5.15 56.68
CA ASP A 110 -0.66 -4.54 55.94
C ASP A 110 -0.21 -5.41 54.76
N LYS A 111 -0.16 -6.75 54.95
CA LYS A 111 0.12 -7.70 53.87
C LYS A 111 -0.96 -7.67 52.80
N GLU A 112 -2.23 -7.64 53.20
CA GLU A 112 -3.38 -7.54 52.28
C GLU A 112 -3.35 -6.23 51.49
N MET A 113 -3.05 -5.11 52.15
CA MET A 113 -2.89 -3.79 51.51
C MET A 113 -1.72 -3.77 50.52
N ALA A 114 -0.58 -4.38 50.87
CA ALA A 114 0.56 -4.49 49.96
C ALA A 114 0.24 -5.33 48.70
N LEU A 115 -0.58 -6.38 48.83
CA LEU A 115 -1.05 -7.18 47.69
C LEU A 115 -2.00 -6.36 46.80
N ARG A 116 -2.97 -5.66 47.40
CA ARG A 116 -3.86 -4.76 46.64
C ARG A 116 -3.12 -3.66 45.91
N ALA A 117 -2.11 -3.05 46.55
CA ALA A 117 -1.27 -2.03 45.91
C ALA A 117 -0.57 -2.58 44.65
N LYS A 118 -0.03 -3.80 44.71
CA LYS A 118 0.56 -4.48 43.54
C LYS A 118 -0.48 -4.76 42.44
N GLN A 119 -1.69 -5.13 42.80
CA GLN A 119 -2.78 -5.34 41.83
C GLN A 119 -3.18 -4.03 41.14
N VAL A 120 -3.24 -2.92 41.88
CA VAL A 120 -3.52 -1.60 41.33
C VAL A 120 -2.39 -1.14 40.39
N GLU A 121 -1.12 -1.35 40.77
CA GLU A 121 0.03 -1.06 39.89
C GLU A 121 -0.05 -1.86 38.57
N ALA A 122 -0.35 -3.16 38.66
CA ALA A 122 -0.51 -4.01 37.50
C ALA A 122 -1.70 -3.58 36.62
N ALA A 123 -2.85 -3.24 37.22
CA ALA A 123 -4.01 -2.75 36.51
C ALA A 123 -3.72 -1.41 35.80
N SER A 124 -3.03 -0.49 36.47
CA SER A 124 -2.59 0.79 35.89
C SER A 124 -1.68 0.59 34.67
N ALA A 125 -0.71 -0.34 34.76
CA ALA A 125 0.16 -0.68 33.64
C ALA A 125 -0.63 -1.23 32.44
N LEU A 126 -1.66 -2.05 32.68
CA LEU A 126 -2.55 -2.57 31.64
C LEU A 126 -3.39 -1.46 30.99
N VAL A 127 -3.91 -0.51 31.77
CA VAL A 127 -4.64 0.67 31.23
C VAL A 127 -3.75 1.47 30.29
N ILE A 128 -2.49 1.72 30.68
CA ILE A 128 -1.52 2.42 29.83
C ILE A 128 -1.23 1.63 28.55
N ALA A 129 -1.06 0.31 28.65
CA ALA A 129 -0.82 -0.56 27.50
C ALA A 129 -2.03 -0.56 26.54
N ASN A 130 -3.25 -0.65 27.05
CA ASN A 130 -4.48 -0.58 26.27
C ASN A 130 -4.60 0.76 25.55
N GLY A 131 -4.31 1.89 26.21
CA GLY A 131 -4.31 3.20 25.55
C GLY A 131 -3.29 3.30 24.40
N LYS A 132 -2.14 2.64 24.50
CA LYS A 132 -1.18 2.56 23.38
C LYS A 132 -1.74 1.72 22.22
N LEU A 133 -2.40 0.60 22.50
CA LEU A 133 -3.03 -0.25 21.49
C LEU A 133 -4.20 0.45 20.80
N GLU A 134 -5.03 1.18 21.55
CA GLU A 134 -6.12 2.00 20.99
C GLU A 134 -5.60 3.07 20.04
N ASN A 135 -4.51 3.76 20.41
CA ASN A 135 -3.85 4.73 19.53
C ASN A 135 -3.28 4.07 18.25
N GLN A 136 -2.68 2.89 18.36
CA GLN A 136 -2.21 2.13 17.20
C GLN A 136 -3.36 1.71 16.30
N MET A 137 -4.45 1.20 16.89
CA MET A 137 -5.66 0.83 16.17
C MET A 137 -6.26 2.03 15.44
N LEU A 138 -6.33 3.20 16.06
CA LEU A 138 -6.76 4.44 15.41
C LEU A 138 -5.89 4.80 14.20
N GLY A 139 -4.57 4.64 14.32
CA GLY A 139 -3.63 4.84 13.22
C GLY A 139 -3.87 3.86 12.05
N VAL A 140 -4.05 2.57 12.35
CA VAL A 140 -4.35 1.55 11.33
C VAL A 140 -5.70 1.82 10.66
N THR A 141 -6.72 2.25 11.40
CA THR A 141 -8.02 2.63 10.84
C THR A 141 -7.89 3.80 9.85
N LYS A 142 -7.10 4.83 10.19
CA LYS A 142 -6.84 5.95 9.26
C LYS A 142 -6.15 5.49 7.98
N LEU A 143 -5.13 4.63 8.10
CA LEU A 143 -4.45 4.05 6.92
C LEU A 143 -5.40 3.21 6.06
N LEU A 144 -6.31 2.46 6.68
CA LEU A 144 -7.33 1.70 5.96
C LEU A 144 -8.28 2.62 5.19
N ASP A 145 -8.71 3.74 5.79
CA ASP A 145 -9.60 4.70 5.14
C ASP A 145 -8.90 5.44 3.99
N GLU A 146 -7.63 5.81 4.16
CA GLU A 146 -6.79 6.35 3.10
C GLU A 146 -6.65 5.36 1.93
N ALA A 147 -6.36 4.09 2.22
CA ALA A 147 -6.24 3.05 1.21
C ALA A 147 -7.57 2.79 0.46
N LYS A 148 -8.71 2.84 1.16
CA LYS A 148 -10.04 2.76 0.52
C LYS A 148 -10.29 3.95 -0.40
N ALA A 149 -9.90 5.16 0.02
CA ALA A 149 -10.05 6.36 -0.80
C ALA A 149 -9.16 6.30 -2.05
N GLU A 150 -7.91 5.87 -1.91
CA GLU A 150 -7.00 5.64 -3.05
C GLU A 150 -7.58 4.61 -4.03
N ASN A 151 -8.08 3.48 -3.52
CA ASN A 151 -8.67 2.43 -4.35
C ASN A 151 -9.91 2.93 -5.10
N LYS A 152 -10.73 3.79 -4.47
CA LYS A 152 -11.87 4.43 -5.15
C LYS A 152 -11.44 5.32 -6.32
N VAL A 153 -10.36 6.08 -6.15
CA VAL A 153 -9.79 6.92 -7.23
C VAL A 153 -9.23 6.04 -8.34
N LEU A 154 -8.46 4.99 -8.00
CA LEU A 154 -7.92 4.05 -8.98
C LEU A 154 -9.02 3.34 -9.78
N ALA A 155 -10.10 2.93 -9.14
CA ALA A 155 -11.26 2.35 -9.82
C ALA A 155 -11.88 3.34 -10.82
N HIS A 156 -11.96 4.63 -10.49
CA HIS A 156 -12.45 5.63 -11.43
C HIS A 156 -11.51 5.82 -12.61
N VAL A 157 -10.20 5.92 -12.37
CA VAL A 157 -9.17 6.04 -13.42
C VAL A 157 -9.19 4.83 -14.35
N ASN A 158 -9.33 3.61 -13.81
CA ASN A 158 -9.41 2.39 -14.62
C ASN A 158 -10.64 2.40 -15.53
N ARG A 159 -11.83 2.78 -15.03
CA ARG A 159 -13.02 2.92 -15.87
C ARG A 159 -12.85 3.93 -17.00
N THR A 160 -12.22 5.07 -16.71
CA THR A 160 -11.93 6.07 -17.75
C THR A 160 -10.97 5.52 -18.80
N ARG A 161 -9.89 4.85 -18.39
CA ARG A 161 -8.94 4.22 -19.30
C ARG A 161 -9.58 3.12 -20.15
N GLU A 162 -10.44 2.29 -19.56
CA GLU A 162 -11.21 1.28 -20.29
C GLU A 162 -12.11 1.93 -21.35
N ALA A 163 -12.80 3.03 -21.01
CA ALA A 163 -13.60 3.78 -21.97
C ALA A 163 -12.74 4.36 -23.11
N ASP A 164 -11.56 4.91 -22.80
CA ASP A 164 -10.62 5.42 -23.80
C ASP A 164 -10.09 4.30 -24.71
N ILE A 165 -9.76 3.13 -24.16
CA ILE A 165 -9.33 1.96 -24.93
C ILE A 165 -10.44 1.53 -25.91
N VAL A 166 -11.69 1.47 -25.45
CA VAL A 166 -12.83 1.13 -26.30
C VAL A 166 -12.99 2.15 -27.44
N LYS A 167 -12.87 3.45 -27.13
CA LYS A 167 -12.91 4.52 -28.14
C LYS A 167 -11.78 4.39 -29.17
N MET A 168 -10.54 4.26 -28.71
CA MET A 168 -9.38 4.11 -29.60
C MET A 168 -9.48 2.86 -30.47
N THR A 169 -9.98 1.75 -29.92
CA THR A 169 -10.21 0.52 -30.68
C THR A 169 -11.25 0.74 -31.78
N ARG A 170 -12.33 1.48 -31.48
CA ARG A 170 -13.35 1.85 -32.48
C ARG A 170 -12.77 2.74 -33.58
N ASP A 171 -11.98 3.74 -33.22
CA ASP A 171 -11.34 4.66 -34.15
C ASP A 171 -10.31 3.94 -35.04
N MET A 172 -9.54 3.01 -34.46
CA MET A 172 -8.63 2.13 -35.20
C MET A 172 -9.37 1.22 -36.19
N ALA A 173 -10.51 0.65 -35.81
CA ALA A 173 -11.33 -0.16 -36.70
C ALA A 173 -11.91 0.69 -37.86
N ALA A 174 -12.40 1.90 -37.56
CA ALA A 174 -12.95 2.81 -38.56
C ALA A 174 -11.89 3.29 -39.56
N THR A 175 -10.71 3.67 -39.07
CA THR A 175 -9.57 4.04 -39.93
C THR A 175 -9.07 2.86 -40.75
N GLY A 176 -9.03 1.65 -40.18
CA GLY A 176 -8.72 0.42 -40.91
C GLY A 176 -9.69 0.15 -42.07
N ALA A 177 -11.00 0.32 -41.83
CA ALA A 177 -12.03 0.17 -42.86
C ALA A 177 -11.95 1.25 -43.96
N ALA A 178 -11.67 2.50 -43.58
CA ALA A 178 -11.45 3.59 -44.54
C ALA A 178 -10.23 3.31 -45.42
N LEU A 179 -9.13 2.83 -44.82
CA LEU A 179 -7.91 2.50 -45.54
C LEU A 179 -8.12 1.32 -46.50
N ALA A 180 -8.86 0.28 -46.09
CA ALA A 180 -9.23 -0.82 -46.97
C ALA A 180 -10.03 -0.33 -48.19
N THR A 181 -10.99 0.58 -47.97
CA THR A 181 -11.76 1.23 -49.04
C THR A 181 -10.84 2.01 -49.99
N CYS A 182 -9.94 2.85 -49.46
CA CYS A 182 -8.99 3.62 -50.28
C CYS A 182 -8.08 2.72 -51.11
N ARG A 183 -7.60 1.60 -50.55
CA ARG A 183 -6.80 0.61 -51.30
C ARG A 183 -7.60 0.00 -52.45
N SER A 184 -8.87 -0.35 -52.23
CA SER A 184 -9.75 -0.88 -53.29
C SER A 184 -9.96 0.14 -54.40
N GLN A 185 -10.25 1.39 -54.05
CA GLN A 185 -10.43 2.47 -55.03
C GLN A 185 -9.16 2.76 -55.84
N PHE A 186 -8.00 2.71 -55.17
CA PHE A 186 -6.71 2.86 -55.84
C PHE A 186 -6.44 1.72 -56.83
N ALA A 187 -6.70 0.46 -56.44
CA ALA A 187 -6.56 -0.68 -57.35
C ALA A 187 -7.49 -0.55 -58.58
N GLU A 188 -8.72 -0.08 -58.38
CA GLU A 188 -9.67 0.14 -59.48
C GLU A 188 -9.21 1.26 -60.42
N SER A 189 -8.71 2.38 -59.89
CA SER A 189 -8.21 3.50 -60.71
C SER A 189 -6.95 3.11 -61.48
N GLU A 190 -6.07 2.32 -60.87
CA GLU A 190 -4.88 1.78 -61.51
C GLU A 190 -5.25 0.82 -62.66
N ALA A 191 -6.26 -0.04 -62.48
CA ALA A 191 -6.77 -0.92 -63.52
C ALA A 191 -7.37 -0.12 -64.71
N LYS A 192 -8.15 0.93 -64.43
CA LYS A 192 -8.69 1.84 -65.46
C LYS A 192 -7.58 2.55 -66.23
N LEU A 193 -6.54 3.01 -65.54
CA LEU A 193 -5.39 3.65 -66.15
C LEU A 193 -4.65 2.69 -67.09
N ARG A 194 -4.41 1.45 -66.66
CA ARG A 194 -3.81 0.41 -67.51
C ARG A 194 -4.63 0.15 -68.78
N ALA A 195 -5.95 -0.02 -68.63
CA ALA A 195 -6.84 -0.22 -69.79
C ALA A 195 -6.82 0.96 -70.77
N ALA A 196 -6.75 2.20 -70.27
CA ALA A 196 -6.64 3.39 -71.11
C ALA A 196 -5.29 3.46 -71.84
N LEU A 197 -4.18 3.11 -71.18
CA LEU A 197 -2.87 3.03 -71.83
C LEU A 197 -2.85 1.96 -72.91
N ASP A 198 -3.42 0.77 -72.66
CA ASP A 198 -3.54 -0.28 -73.66
C ASP A 198 -4.36 0.19 -74.88
N HIS A 199 -5.43 0.95 -74.65
CA HIS A 199 -6.22 1.54 -75.73
C HIS A 199 -5.42 2.56 -76.55
N ILE A 200 -4.66 3.45 -75.90
CA ILE A 200 -3.78 4.41 -76.58
C ILE A 200 -2.75 3.68 -77.44
N THR A 201 -2.10 2.63 -76.92
CA THR A 201 -1.12 1.86 -77.71
C THR A 201 -1.73 1.22 -78.97
N LYS A 202 -2.99 0.76 -78.89
CA LYS A 202 -3.72 0.25 -80.06
C LYS A 202 -4.00 1.34 -81.08
N LEU A 203 -4.49 2.51 -80.63
CA LEU A 203 -4.73 3.65 -81.50
C LEU A 203 -3.45 4.15 -82.17
N ASP A 204 -2.33 4.19 -81.44
CA ASP A 204 -1.03 4.57 -82.01
C ASP A 204 -0.58 3.59 -83.11
N ALA A 205 -0.83 2.29 -82.93
CA ALA A 205 -0.57 1.27 -83.96
C ALA A 205 -1.47 1.46 -85.20
N GLU A 206 -2.77 1.70 -85.00
CA GLU A 206 -3.72 1.99 -86.09
C GLU A 206 -3.34 3.26 -86.85
N LEU A 207 -2.93 4.33 -86.15
CA LEU A 207 -2.42 5.56 -86.76
C LEU A 207 -1.15 5.31 -87.59
N GLY A 208 -0.26 4.42 -87.13
CA GLY A 208 0.90 3.99 -87.89
C GLY A 208 0.51 3.33 -89.21
N ILE A 209 -0.40 2.35 -89.15
CA ILE A 209 -0.91 1.64 -90.35
C ILE A 209 -1.54 2.64 -91.34
N LEU A 210 -2.38 3.56 -90.85
CA LEU A 210 -3.02 4.57 -91.69
C LEU A 210 -2.01 5.52 -92.34
N ARG A 211 -0.96 5.94 -91.62
CA ARG A 211 0.13 6.76 -92.19
C ARG A 211 0.86 6.03 -93.30
N ASP A 212 1.12 4.73 -93.14
CA ASP A 212 1.76 3.90 -94.17
C ASP A 212 0.85 3.70 -95.38
N GLU A 213 -0.47 3.55 -95.18
CA GLU A 213 -1.46 3.49 -96.25
C GLU A 213 -1.55 4.82 -97.02
N VAL A 214 -1.58 5.96 -96.32
CA VAL A 214 -1.55 7.30 -96.94
C VAL A 214 -0.26 7.49 -97.74
N THR A 215 0.88 7.05 -97.23
CA THR A 215 2.17 7.14 -97.93
C THR A 215 2.17 6.26 -99.18
N ARG A 216 1.67 5.02 -99.09
CA ARG A 216 1.54 4.10 -100.23
C ARG A 216 0.59 4.65 -101.31
N THR A 217 -0.60 5.10 -100.91
CA THR A 217 -1.58 5.70 -101.83
C THR A 217 -1.05 6.98 -102.46
N GLY A 218 -0.37 7.85 -101.69
CA GLY A 218 0.32 9.02 -102.20
C GLY A 218 1.40 8.67 -103.23
N ALA A 219 2.20 7.62 -102.98
CA ALA A 219 3.18 7.13 -103.94
C ALA A 219 2.54 6.54 -105.21
N VAL A 220 1.40 5.85 -105.10
CA VAL A 220 0.60 5.40 -106.26
C VAL A 220 0.08 6.60 -107.05
N ALA A 221 -0.52 7.58 -106.38
CA ALA A 221 -1.04 8.80 -107.01
C ALA A 221 0.08 9.59 -107.71
N ALA A 222 1.26 9.70 -107.11
CA ALA A 222 2.42 10.33 -107.74
C ALA A 222 2.89 9.57 -108.99
N ARG A 223 2.86 8.23 -108.97
CA ARG A 223 3.15 7.41 -110.17
C ARG A 223 2.10 7.60 -111.26
N VAL A 224 0.81 7.63 -110.91
CA VAL A 224 -0.30 7.88 -111.84
C VAL A 224 -0.18 9.28 -112.45
N ALA A 225 0.07 10.31 -111.63
CA ALA A 225 0.31 11.67 -112.11
C ALA A 225 1.55 11.74 -113.02
N ALA A 226 2.63 11.03 -112.70
CA ALA A 226 3.80 10.94 -113.57
C ALA A 226 3.51 10.20 -114.89
N SER A 227 2.67 9.16 -114.89
CA SER A 227 2.21 8.52 -116.14
C SER A 227 1.26 9.41 -116.93
N GLU A 228 0.34 10.13 -116.29
CA GLU A 228 -0.53 11.11 -116.94
C GLU A 228 0.28 12.27 -117.54
N VAL A 229 1.34 12.75 -116.88
CA VAL A 229 2.28 13.74 -117.44
C VAL A 229 3.12 13.16 -118.59
N LYS A 230 3.37 11.84 -118.59
CA LYS A 230 4.04 11.14 -119.69
C LYS A 230 3.11 10.93 -120.89
N ASP A 231 1.82 10.71 -120.64
CA ASP A 231 0.75 10.59 -121.64
C ASP A 231 0.26 11.98 -122.12
N PHE A 232 0.51 13.05 -121.36
CA PHE A 232 0.27 14.45 -121.79
C PHE A 232 1.35 15.02 -122.71
N LYS A 233 2.31 14.22 -123.17
CA LYS A 233 3.14 14.51 -124.35
C LYS A 233 2.50 13.90 -125.60
N GLY A 234 1.28 14.32 -125.91
CA GLY A 234 0.60 13.93 -127.15
C GLY A 234 -0.91 13.86 -126.99
N GLU A 235 -1.55 14.98 -127.34
CA GLU A 235 -2.98 15.09 -127.70
C GLU A 235 -4.05 14.83 -126.64
N GLY A 236 -4.95 15.82 -126.52
CA GLY A 236 -6.37 15.53 -126.30
C GLY A 236 -6.96 16.00 -124.98
N THR A 237 -7.24 17.30 -124.89
CA THR A 237 -8.40 17.90 -124.18
C THR A 237 -9.13 17.01 -123.17
N VAL A 238 -8.78 17.14 -121.88
CA VAL A 238 -9.69 16.76 -120.79
C VAL A 238 -10.90 17.69 -120.86
N SER A 239 -12.12 17.14 -120.90
CA SER A 239 -13.33 17.96 -120.94
C SER A 239 -13.37 18.86 -119.69
N LEU A 240 -13.55 20.17 -119.88
CA LEU A 240 -13.58 21.15 -118.78
C LEU A 240 -14.55 20.75 -117.65
N SER A 241 -15.61 20.00 -117.97
CA SER A 241 -16.59 19.49 -117.01
C SER A 241 -15.98 18.53 -115.98
N HIS A 242 -15.19 17.55 -116.43
CA HIS A 242 -14.58 16.56 -115.54
C HIS A 242 -13.54 17.22 -114.62
N HIS A 243 -12.79 18.20 -115.13
CA HIS A 243 -11.82 18.93 -114.32
C HIS A 243 -12.49 19.80 -113.24
N VAL A 244 -13.61 20.45 -113.56
CA VAL A 244 -14.38 21.23 -112.57
C VAL A 244 -15.02 20.33 -111.51
N GLU A 245 -15.50 19.14 -111.89
CA GLU A 245 -16.03 18.16 -110.94
C GLU A 245 -14.94 17.60 -110.02
N GLN A 246 -13.75 17.31 -110.55
CA GLN A 246 -12.64 16.81 -109.75
C GLN A 246 -12.12 17.88 -108.79
N ILE A 247 -12.05 19.16 -109.20
CA ILE A 247 -11.73 20.28 -108.29
C ILE A 247 -12.80 20.43 -107.21
N LYS A 248 -14.09 20.33 -107.53
CA LYS A 248 -15.18 20.38 -106.53
C LYS A 248 -15.10 19.22 -105.55
N TYR A 249 -14.86 18.00 -106.04
CA TYR A 249 -14.69 16.81 -105.21
C TYR A 249 -13.48 16.96 -104.28
N MET A 250 -12.32 17.35 -104.81
CA MET A 250 -11.12 17.58 -104.02
C MET A 250 -11.30 18.72 -103.02
N SER A 251 -12.00 19.80 -103.38
CA SER A 251 -12.31 20.90 -102.47
C SER A 251 -13.25 20.45 -101.34
N GLY A 252 -14.26 19.63 -101.64
CA GLY A 252 -15.17 19.05 -100.65
C GLY A 252 -14.46 18.09 -99.71
N GLU A 253 -13.60 17.22 -100.25
CA GLU A 253 -12.81 16.29 -99.45
C GLU A 253 -11.78 17.02 -98.58
N ASN A 254 -11.14 18.07 -99.10
CA ASN A 254 -10.24 18.92 -98.32
C ASN A 254 -11.00 19.68 -97.22
N GLY A 255 -12.25 20.10 -97.47
CA GLY A 255 -13.16 20.64 -96.45
C GLY A 255 -13.47 19.63 -95.34
N ARG A 256 -13.88 18.41 -95.71
CA ARG A 256 -14.17 17.32 -94.78
C ARG A 256 -12.95 16.94 -93.93
N LEU A 257 -11.77 16.93 -94.53
CA LEU A 257 -10.51 16.66 -93.84
C LEU A 257 -10.15 17.78 -92.86
N LYS A 258 -10.36 19.05 -93.23
CA LYS A 258 -10.18 20.20 -92.31
C LYS A 258 -11.13 20.13 -91.12
N ASP A 259 -12.39 19.79 -91.33
CA ASP A 259 -13.38 19.63 -90.26
C ASP A 259 -13.00 18.49 -89.31
N LYS A 260 -12.47 17.38 -89.85
CA LYS A 260 -11.99 16.25 -89.05
C LYS A 260 -10.75 16.62 -88.22
N VAL A 261 -9.82 17.39 -88.78
CA VAL A 261 -8.65 17.90 -88.03
C VAL A 261 -9.12 18.82 -86.90
N ALA A 262 -10.05 19.75 -87.15
CA ALA A 262 -10.58 20.65 -86.13
C ALA A 262 -11.31 19.91 -84.99
N ALA A 263 -11.99 18.79 -85.29
CA ALA A 263 -12.61 17.95 -84.27
C ALA A 263 -11.56 17.28 -83.37
N LEU A 264 -10.48 16.74 -83.96
CA LEU A 264 -9.38 16.13 -83.21
C LEU A 264 -8.59 17.15 -82.38
N GLU A 265 -8.39 18.37 -82.88
CA GLU A 265 -7.76 19.45 -82.11
C GLU A 265 -8.56 19.81 -80.85
N LYS A 266 -9.91 19.84 -80.96
CA LYS A 266 -10.79 20.03 -79.79
C LYS A 266 -10.68 18.87 -78.80
N GLU A 267 -10.61 17.63 -79.28
CA GLU A 267 -10.46 16.45 -78.43
C GLU A 267 -9.10 16.45 -77.70
N ILE A 268 -8.03 16.83 -78.40
CA ILE A 268 -6.70 17.02 -77.79
C ILE A 268 -6.75 18.10 -76.71
N ALA A 269 -7.40 19.24 -76.97
CA ALA A 269 -7.53 20.29 -75.96
C ALA A 269 -8.30 19.83 -74.71
N VAL A 270 -9.39 19.07 -74.88
CA VAL A 270 -10.15 18.48 -73.75
C VAL A 270 -9.30 17.47 -72.99
N SER A 271 -8.56 16.61 -73.69
CA SER A 271 -7.68 15.62 -73.06
C SER A 271 -6.55 16.28 -72.25
N ALA A 272 -5.97 17.38 -72.75
CA ALA A 272 -4.95 18.15 -72.05
C ALA A 272 -5.51 18.82 -70.77
N GLN A 273 -6.72 19.39 -70.84
CA GLN A 273 -7.40 19.93 -69.65
C GLN A 273 -7.69 18.85 -68.60
N LEU A 274 -8.09 17.66 -69.03
CA LEU A 274 -8.34 16.54 -68.13
C LEU A 274 -7.06 16.08 -67.43
N LYS A 275 -5.96 15.97 -68.19
CA LYS A 275 -4.63 15.64 -67.67
C LYS A 275 -4.17 16.62 -66.59
N GLU A 276 -4.38 17.92 -66.80
CA GLU A 276 -4.04 18.95 -65.82
C GLU A 276 -4.91 18.84 -64.55
N ARG A 277 -6.23 18.60 -64.70
CA ARG A 277 -7.12 18.40 -63.54
C ARG A 277 -6.72 17.20 -62.68
N TYR A 278 -6.36 16.09 -63.30
CA TYR A 278 -5.88 14.91 -62.58
C TYR A 278 -4.53 15.15 -61.92
N ARG A 279 -3.61 15.86 -62.58
CA ARG A 279 -2.33 16.27 -61.99
C ARG A 279 -2.54 17.15 -60.75
N SER A 280 -3.35 18.20 -60.83
CA SER A 280 -3.62 19.04 -59.66
C SER A 280 -4.35 18.28 -58.54
N ALA A 281 -5.22 17.32 -58.88
CA ALA A 281 -5.86 16.46 -57.89
C ALA A 281 -4.85 15.55 -57.17
N ALA A 282 -3.90 14.95 -57.91
CA ALA A 282 -2.81 14.17 -57.35
C ALA A 282 -1.88 15.03 -56.47
N GLU A 283 -1.53 16.24 -56.91
CA GLU A 283 -0.72 17.18 -56.12
C GLU A 283 -1.44 17.57 -54.81
N ARG A 284 -2.74 17.88 -54.85
CA ARG A 284 -3.54 18.15 -53.64
C ARG A 284 -3.56 16.97 -52.66
N MET A 285 -3.68 15.74 -53.17
CA MET A 285 -3.61 14.53 -52.34
C MET A 285 -2.20 14.30 -51.76
N SER A 286 -1.15 14.63 -52.52
CA SER A 286 0.24 14.53 -52.04
C SER A 286 0.57 15.54 -50.94
N ILE A 287 -0.01 16.75 -50.98
CA ILE A 287 0.18 17.78 -49.95
C ILE A 287 -0.59 17.43 -48.66
N SER A 288 -1.70 16.69 -48.76
CA SER A 288 -2.43 16.16 -47.59
C SER A 288 -1.75 14.94 -46.95
N ALA A 289 -0.77 14.32 -47.62
CA ALA A 289 0.06 13.28 -47.03
C ALA A 289 1.25 13.93 -46.32
N ILE A 290 1.12 14.09 -45.00
CA ILE A 290 2.18 14.50 -44.08
C ILE A 290 3.48 13.73 -44.42
N PRO A 291 4.65 14.39 -44.57
CA PRO A 291 5.90 13.70 -44.81
C PRO A 291 6.29 12.91 -43.56
N SER A 292 6.02 11.61 -43.60
CA SER A 292 6.66 10.62 -42.75
C SER A 292 8.11 10.50 -43.21
N ASN A 293 9.00 11.39 -42.73
CA ASN A 293 10.46 11.19 -42.63
C ASN A 293 11.14 12.46 -42.12
N ALA A 294 11.14 12.65 -40.79
CA ALA A 294 12.09 13.52 -40.10
C ALA A 294 12.35 13.03 -38.67
N ILE A 295 12.69 11.74 -38.52
CA ILE A 295 13.40 11.27 -37.32
C ILE A 295 14.89 11.33 -37.66
N LYS A 296 15.47 12.53 -37.54
CA LYS A 296 16.91 12.69 -37.41
C LYS A 296 17.23 12.58 -35.92
N THR A 297 17.76 11.43 -35.54
CA THR A 297 18.45 11.22 -34.28
C THR A 297 19.72 12.06 -34.25
N THR A 298 19.75 13.11 -33.44
CA THR A 298 20.99 13.66 -32.88
C THR A 298 20.73 14.15 -31.45
N PRO A 299 21.61 13.82 -30.48
CA PRO A 299 21.40 14.07 -29.08
C PRO A 299 21.90 15.47 -28.69
N GLY A 300 21.13 16.16 -27.84
CA GLY A 300 21.57 17.38 -27.18
C GLY A 300 20.73 18.60 -27.52
N ASP A 301 20.11 19.15 -26.48
CA ASP A 301 19.54 20.48 -26.36
C ASP A 301 18.51 20.96 -27.39
N ILE A 302 17.25 21.03 -26.94
CA ILE A 302 16.52 22.29 -26.86
C ILE A 302 15.49 22.18 -25.72
N THR A 303 15.72 23.03 -24.73
CA THR A 303 14.85 23.40 -23.62
C THR A 303 13.53 23.98 -24.12
N VAL A 304 12.42 23.24 -23.96
CA VAL A 304 11.07 23.82 -23.91
C VAL A 304 10.27 23.17 -22.77
N ARG A 305 10.25 23.89 -21.65
CA ARG A 305 9.15 24.03 -20.69
C ARG A 305 8.34 22.76 -20.38
N ARG A 306 8.99 21.80 -19.73
CA ARG A 306 8.33 20.70 -19.04
C ARG A 306 7.62 21.26 -17.80
N ARG A 307 6.29 21.35 -17.86
CA ARG A 307 5.44 21.59 -16.70
C ARG A 307 5.70 20.44 -15.72
N SER A 308 6.27 20.81 -14.58
CA SER A 308 6.78 19.96 -13.51
C SER A 308 5.69 19.13 -12.86
N TYR A 309 5.74 17.82 -13.08
CA TYR A 309 5.16 16.80 -12.20
C TYR A 309 6.25 15.76 -11.89
N SER A 310 7.11 16.08 -10.93
CA SER A 310 7.95 15.16 -10.17
C SER A 310 8.30 15.89 -8.88
N THR A 311 8.01 15.39 -7.69
CA THR A 311 8.47 14.09 -7.19
C THR A 311 7.53 13.67 -6.07
N GLY A 312 6.73 12.63 -6.28
CA GLY A 312 6.02 11.97 -5.16
C GLY A 312 7.05 11.29 -4.24
N PRO A 313 6.79 11.22 -2.93
CA PRO A 313 7.73 10.66 -1.98
C PRO A 313 8.01 9.19 -2.32
N ASN A 314 9.29 8.86 -2.33
CA ASN A 314 9.84 7.56 -2.70
C ASN A 314 9.26 6.45 -1.78
N ILE A 315 8.20 5.76 -2.23
CA ILE A 315 7.49 4.71 -1.48
C ILE A 315 8.42 3.53 -1.11
N ALA A 316 9.51 3.33 -1.86
CA ALA A 316 10.55 2.33 -1.59
C ALA A 316 11.52 2.72 -0.45
N ALA A 317 11.52 3.98 -0.01
CA ALA A 317 12.29 4.46 1.14
C ALA A 317 11.47 4.38 2.45
N VAL A 318 10.15 4.62 2.39
CA VAL A 318 9.24 4.53 3.56
C VAL A 318 9.04 3.08 3.99
N THR A 319 8.88 2.16 3.05
CA THR A 319 8.77 0.71 3.33
C THR A 319 10.06 0.11 3.90
N ARG A 320 11.24 0.61 3.50
CA ARG A 320 12.53 0.19 4.09
C ARG A 320 12.79 0.76 5.49
N SER A 321 12.28 1.96 5.80
CA SER A 321 12.38 2.54 7.13
C SER A 321 11.51 1.81 8.16
N LEU A 322 10.31 1.37 7.77
CA LEU A 322 9.39 0.63 8.66
C LEU A 322 9.86 -0.80 8.98
N MET A 323 10.53 -1.49 8.06
CA MET A 323 11.07 -2.84 8.32
C MET A 323 12.32 -2.84 9.22
N ASN A 324 13.08 -1.74 9.30
CA ASN A 324 14.21 -1.62 10.23
C ASN A 324 13.77 -1.28 11.67
N SER A 325 12.65 -0.56 11.84
CA SER A 325 12.13 -0.19 13.16
C SER A 325 11.53 -1.39 13.93
N VAL A 326 10.94 -2.35 13.21
CA VAL A 326 10.40 -3.61 13.80
C VAL A 326 11.51 -4.61 14.16
N ARG A 327 12.70 -4.51 13.54
CA ARG A 327 13.86 -5.37 13.86
C ARG A 327 14.71 -4.87 15.02
N GLN A 328 14.71 -3.57 15.33
CA GLN A 328 15.48 -3.02 16.47
C GLN A 328 14.76 -3.11 17.83
N SER A 329 13.46 -3.40 17.84
CA SER A 329 12.64 -3.48 19.06
C SER A 329 12.49 -4.89 19.64
N SER A 330 13.11 -5.91 19.03
CA SER A 330 13.08 -7.32 19.49
C SER A 330 14.42 -7.85 20.01
N ALA A 331 15.45 -7.00 20.15
CA ALA A 331 16.78 -7.37 20.62
C ALA A 331 17.07 -6.87 22.05
N SER A 332 16.21 -7.17 23.02
CA SER A 332 16.63 -7.17 24.42
C SER A 332 15.69 -8.03 25.27
N GLN A 333 16.31 -8.95 26.03
CA GLN A 333 15.73 -9.81 27.07
C GLN A 333 15.21 -11.18 26.64
N THR A 334 16.14 -12.08 26.35
CA THR A 334 15.98 -13.51 26.69
C THR A 334 16.77 -13.79 27.98
N PRO A 335 16.15 -14.32 29.05
CA PRO A 335 16.89 -14.84 30.20
C PRO A 335 17.41 -16.27 29.91
N PRO A 336 18.48 -16.73 30.59
CA PRO A 336 19.15 -17.99 30.28
C PRO A 336 18.33 -19.22 30.72
N PRO A 337 18.48 -20.39 30.05
CA PRO A 337 17.75 -21.59 30.42
C PRO A 337 18.30 -22.22 31.71
N ALA A 338 17.41 -22.41 32.68
CA ALA A 338 17.69 -23.16 33.90
C ALA A 338 17.74 -24.67 33.62
N LYS A 339 18.67 -25.31 34.31
CA LYS A 339 19.04 -26.73 34.22
C LYS A 339 17.85 -27.67 34.43
N ALA A 340 17.78 -28.68 33.57
CA ALA A 340 16.92 -29.84 33.69
C ALA A 340 17.13 -30.56 35.03
N SER A 341 16.05 -30.75 35.77
CA SER A 341 15.95 -31.74 36.83
C SER A 341 14.81 -32.70 36.51
N LYS A 342 15.05 -33.95 36.89
CA LYS A 342 14.48 -35.21 36.42
C LYS A 342 13.28 -35.61 37.30
N LEU A 343 12.31 -36.32 36.69
CA LEU A 343 11.35 -37.29 37.27
C LEU A 343 10.09 -36.76 37.98
N PRO A 344 9.03 -37.59 38.16
CA PRO A 344 8.51 -38.68 37.32
C PRO A 344 6.98 -38.59 37.05
N ALA A 345 6.48 -39.51 36.22
CA ALA A 345 5.07 -39.71 35.82
C ALA A 345 4.08 -39.93 36.98
N PRO A 346 2.76 -39.86 36.68
CA PRO A 346 1.98 -41.11 36.75
C PRO A 346 0.94 -41.30 35.62
N GLN A 347 0.79 -42.60 35.29
CA GLN A 347 -0.41 -43.38 34.90
C GLN A 347 -1.66 -42.62 34.39
N GLN A 348 -2.04 -42.81 33.12
CA GLN A 348 -3.00 -43.84 32.66
C GLN A 348 -4.31 -43.87 33.46
N ASP A 349 -5.38 -43.32 32.87
CA ASP A 349 -6.66 -44.00 32.93
C ASP A 349 -7.61 -43.66 31.75
N ALA A 350 -8.20 -44.75 31.26
CA ALA A 350 -9.39 -44.99 30.44
C ALA A 350 -10.05 -43.89 29.56
N SER A 351 -10.23 -44.28 28.28
CA SER A 351 -11.30 -43.91 27.33
C SER A 351 -12.73 -44.22 27.87
N PRO A 352 -13.89 -43.85 27.25
CA PRO A 352 -14.09 -43.63 25.79
C PRO A 352 -15.14 -42.60 25.30
N LYS A 353 -14.98 -42.28 24.00
CA LYS A 353 -15.96 -42.02 22.95
C LYS A 353 -17.43 -41.75 23.33
N GLU A 354 -17.92 -40.58 22.93
CA GLU A 354 -19.31 -40.41 22.53
C GLU A 354 -19.39 -39.53 21.26
N GLN A 355 -19.57 -40.21 20.12
CA GLN A 355 -20.00 -39.63 18.86
C GLN A 355 -21.44 -40.09 18.65
N ARG A 356 -22.38 -39.15 18.58
CA ARG A 356 -23.63 -39.26 17.82
C ARG A 356 -24.24 -37.86 17.72
N ASP A 357 -23.93 -37.18 16.63
CA ASP A 357 -24.65 -35.97 16.22
C ASP A 357 -25.41 -36.33 14.93
N VAL A 358 -26.72 -36.52 15.07
CA VAL A 358 -27.66 -36.71 13.98
C VAL A 358 -28.92 -35.96 14.37
N SER A 359 -29.17 -34.81 13.76
CA SER A 359 -30.47 -34.45 13.19
C SER A 359 -30.45 -33.05 12.55
N ARG A 360 -30.55 -33.04 11.23
CA ARG A 360 -31.06 -31.95 10.39
C ARG A 360 -32.55 -32.21 10.18
N PRO A 361 -33.43 -31.18 10.12
CA PRO A 361 -34.05 -30.84 8.84
C PRO A 361 -34.21 -29.31 8.63
N THR A 362 -33.89 -28.77 7.44
CA THR A 362 -34.80 -28.46 6.30
C THR A 362 -35.71 -27.24 6.61
N LEU A 363 -35.34 -26.02 6.21
CA LEU A 363 -35.80 -25.30 5.00
C LEU A 363 -37.33 -25.38 4.76
N VAL A 364 -38.02 -24.23 4.72
CA VAL A 364 -38.88 -23.78 3.60
C VAL A 364 -39.59 -22.45 3.91
N ALA A 365 -39.45 -21.53 2.94
CA ALA A 365 -40.35 -20.48 2.45
C ALA A 365 -40.85 -19.30 3.32
N THR A 366 -40.38 -18.12 2.89
CA THR A 366 -41.10 -16.85 2.76
C THR A 366 -42.41 -16.96 1.97
N PRO A 367 -43.36 -16.04 2.19
CA PRO A 367 -43.75 -15.19 1.05
C PRO A 367 -43.88 -13.70 1.39
N ALA A 368 -43.73 -12.90 0.34
CA ALA A 368 -43.94 -11.45 0.27
C ALA A 368 -45.40 -11.07 -0.04
N ARG A 369 -45.81 -9.87 0.41
CA ARG A 369 -46.91 -8.99 -0.06
C ARG A 369 -46.80 -7.68 0.76
N GLU A 370 -46.50 -6.49 0.21
CA GLU A 370 -47.37 -5.56 -0.58
C GLU A 370 -48.76 -5.39 0.06
N ASP A 371 -49.34 -4.22 0.34
CA ASP A 371 -49.01 -2.79 0.22
C ASP A 371 -50.04 -1.99 1.06
N ASP A 372 -49.75 -0.70 1.27
CA ASP A 372 -50.67 0.45 1.49
C ASP A 372 -51.63 0.54 2.69
N THR A 373 -51.45 1.60 3.50
CA THR A 373 -52.36 2.77 3.61
C THR A 373 -51.74 3.84 4.53
N VAL A 374 -51.36 5.00 3.99
CA VAL A 374 -52.02 6.32 4.14
C VAL A 374 -52.22 6.76 5.60
N ASP A 375 -51.34 7.66 6.06
CA ASP A 375 -51.62 8.53 7.20
C ASP A 375 -51.65 10.00 6.75
N THR A 376 -52.79 10.60 7.04
CA THR A 376 -53.15 12.01 6.98
C THR A 376 -52.28 12.88 7.88
N ALA A 377 -51.89 14.08 7.45
CA ALA A 377 -52.10 15.34 8.21
C ALA A 377 -51.43 16.57 7.56
N THR A 378 -52.19 17.68 7.57
CA THR A 378 -51.76 19.09 7.63
C THR A 378 -51.05 19.72 6.43
N ALA A 379 -51.81 20.46 5.61
CA ALA A 379 -51.82 21.93 5.54
C ALA A 379 -52.84 22.41 4.49
#